data_AF-A0A6H1P2M9-F1
#
_entry.id   AF-A0A6H1P2M9-F1
#
_cell.length_a   1.000
_cell.length_b   1.000
_cell.length_c   1.000
_cell.angle_alpha   90.00
_cell.angle_beta   90.00
_cell.angle_gamma   90.00
#
_symmetry.space_group_name_H-M   'P 1'
#
loop_
_entity.id
_entity.type
_entity.pdbx_description
1 polymer ?
#
loop_
_entity_poly.entity_id
_entity_poly.type
_entity_poly.pdbx_seq_one_letter_code
_entity_poly.pdbx_strand_id
1 'polypeptide(L)'
;MNMLESKVITTRLEKEIYIDEKANINISGFRSFDKNTPFYEFMIGLDLIRIRDNEYYGTKKSYVSIRISEDLQSLFVLDPDVQSIFAIKNKQEKEAAIELIHYLLVDSQTFKQLVSEMINNLKKLNVVTGFEIKEVKAKLAVLERLLIVSDEDIKFMIRMENIA
;
A
#
# COMPACT_ATOMS: atom_id res chain seq x y z
N MET A 1 6.32 26.85 0.60
CA MET A 1 5.13 26.01 0.85
C MET A 1 5.29 24.79 -0.03
N ASN A 2 5.54 23.61 0.52
CA ASN A 2 5.35 22.38 -0.26
C ASN A 2 3.84 22.19 -0.39
N MET A 3 3.32 22.16 -1.61
CA MET A 3 1.91 21.85 -1.83
C MET A 3 1.71 20.39 -1.48
N LEU A 4 0.84 20.11 -0.51
CA LEU A 4 0.49 18.75 -0.13
C LEU A 4 -0.39 18.16 -1.23
N GLU A 5 0.07 17.06 -1.82
CA GLU A 5 -0.74 16.30 -2.75
C GLU A 5 -1.84 15.54 -1.99
N SER A 6 -3.02 15.46 -2.60
CA SER A 6 -4.14 14.73 -2.02
C SER A 6 -4.95 14.01 -3.10
N LYS A 7 -5.60 12.92 -2.71
CA LYS A 7 -6.51 12.15 -3.56
C LYS A 7 -7.85 12.02 -2.86
N VAL A 8 -8.93 12.18 -3.63
CA VAL A 8 -10.29 12.17 -3.10
C VAL A 8 -11.07 11.03 -3.75
N ILE A 9 -11.62 10.16 -2.93
CA ILE A 9 -12.58 9.13 -3.34
C ILE A 9 -13.96 9.63 -2.92
N THR A 10 -14.80 9.95 -3.89
CA THR A 10 -16.20 10.29 -3.62
C THR A 10 -17.01 9.02 -3.60
N THR A 11 -17.54 8.66 -2.43
CA THR A 11 -18.44 7.52 -2.27
C THR A 11 -19.90 7.97 -2.19
N ARG A 12 -20.84 7.02 -2.29
CA ARG A 12 -22.27 7.25 -2.07
C ARG A 12 -22.59 7.87 -0.71
N LEU A 13 -21.73 7.63 0.28
CA LEU A 13 -21.99 7.98 1.69
C LEU A 13 -21.19 9.18 2.19
N GLU A 14 -20.05 9.48 1.57
CA GLU A 14 -19.05 10.43 2.08
C GLU A 14 -17.93 10.64 1.06
N LYS A 15 -17.07 11.64 1.31
CA LYS A 15 -15.77 11.77 0.66
C LYS A 15 -14.69 11.20 1.57
N GLU A 16 -13.89 10.29 1.05
CA GLU A 16 -12.66 9.81 1.69
C GLU A 16 -11.46 10.56 1.06
N ILE A 17 -10.66 11.25 1.87
CA ILE A 17 -9.56 12.11 1.42
C ILE A 17 -8.25 11.54 1.97
N TYR A 18 -7.34 11.16 1.07
CA TYR A 18 -5.96 10.83 1.40
C TYR A 18 -5.10 12.09 1.24
N ILE A 19 -4.24 12.37 2.22
CA ILE A 19 -3.22 13.42 2.16
C ILE A 19 -1.86 12.72 2.13
N ASP A 20 -1.01 13.06 1.15
CA ASP A 20 0.30 12.45 0.94
C ASP A 20 1.31 12.90 2.00
N GLU A 21 1.12 12.42 3.22
CA GLU A 21 2.00 12.63 4.35
C GLU A 21 2.44 11.29 4.94
N LYS A 22 3.68 11.24 5.39
CA LYS A 22 4.28 10.05 5.97
C LYS A 22 3.48 9.49 7.15
N ALA A 23 2.85 10.36 7.95
CA ALA A 23 2.03 9.95 9.08
C ALA A 23 0.79 9.15 8.67
N ASN A 24 0.32 9.32 7.43
CA ASN A 24 -0.88 8.68 6.91
C ASN A 24 -0.59 7.36 6.20
N ILE A 25 0.67 6.93 6.13
CA ILE A 25 1.10 5.72 5.43
C ILE A 25 1.74 4.76 6.45
N ASN A 26 1.27 3.51 6.45
CA ASN A 26 1.85 2.45 7.24
C ASN A 26 2.18 1.24 6.36
N ILE A 27 3.40 0.73 6.43
CA ILE A 27 3.76 -0.54 5.78
C ILE A 27 4.05 -1.57 6.88
N SER A 28 3.30 -2.67 6.88
CA SER A 28 3.36 -3.67 7.95
C SER A 28 3.06 -5.09 7.44
N GLY A 29 3.20 -6.08 8.32
CA GLY A 29 2.82 -7.46 8.00
C GLY A 29 3.72 -8.16 6.99
N PHE A 30 4.99 -7.76 6.87
CA PHE A 30 5.95 -8.41 5.97
C PHE A 30 6.06 -9.90 6.27
N ARG A 31 5.75 -10.72 5.26
CA ARG A 31 5.96 -12.16 5.23
C ARG A 31 6.96 -12.49 4.14
N SER A 32 8.00 -13.22 4.52
CA SER A 32 8.96 -13.76 3.58
C SER A 32 8.36 -14.93 2.80
N PHE A 33 8.88 -15.14 1.60
CA PHE A 33 8.69 -16.37 0.85
C PHE A 33 8.94 -17.61 1.73
N ASP A 34 8.04 -18.59 1.65
CA ASP A 34 8.24 -19.93 2.19
C ASP A 34 7.78 -20.99 1.17
N LYS A 35 8.01 -22.27 1.47
CA LYS A 35 7.69 -23.38 0.55
C LYS A 35 6.21 -23.46 0.17
N ASN A 36 5.32 -22.83 0.92
CA ASN A 36 3.88 -22.90 0.73
C ASN A 36 3.31 -21.62 0.09
N THR A 37 4.07 -20.52 0.11
CA THR A 37 3.63 -19.20 -0.35
C THR A 37 4.65 -18.62 -1.33
N PRO A 38 4.42 -18.71 -2.65
CA PRO A 38 5.40 -18.29 -3.66
C PRO A 38 5.43 -16.76 -3.87
N PHE A 39 5.18 -15.98 -2.81
CA PHE A 39 5.13 -14.53 -2.85
C PHE A 39 5.69 -13.92 -1.56
N TYR A 40 6.36 -12.79 -1.71
CA TYR A 40 6.50 -11.85 -0.60
C TYR A 40 5.17 -11.13 -0.41
N GLU A 41 4.72 -10.95 0.83
CA GLU A 41 3.44 -10.31 1.13
C GLU A 41 3.60 -9.26 2.23
N PHE A 42 2.92 -8.13 2.10
CA PHE A 42 2.82 -7.11 3.12
C PHE A 42 1.55 -6.27 2.91
N MET A 43 1.19 -5.48 3.91
CA MET A 43 0.03 -4.59 3.86
C MET A 43 0.48 -3.13 3.84
N ILE A 44 -0.23 -2.31 3.07
CA ILE A 44 -0.14 -0.86 3.15
C ILE A 44 -1.44 -0.34 3.75
N GLY A 45 -1.33 0.38 4.87
CA GLY A 45 -2.43 1.09 5.51
C GLY A 45 -2.37 2.58 5.18
N LEU A 46 -3.52 3.14 4.81
CA LEU A 46 -3.72 4.55 4.50
C LEU A 46 -4.75 5.15 5.44
N ASP A 47 -4.41 6.27 6.05
CA ASP A 47 -5.36 7.08 6.82
C ASP A 47 -6.14 8.01 5.88
N LEU A 48 -7.47 7.85 5.89
CA LEU A 48 -8.40 8.59 5.05
C LEU A 48 -9.28 9.48 5.92
N ILE A 49 -9.23 10.79 5.67
CA ILE A 49 -10.15 11.75 6.27
C ILE A 49 -11.54 11.54 5.66
N ARG A 50 -12.57 11.49 6.50
CA ARG A 50 -13.96 11.28 6.07
C ARG A 50 -14.73 12.59 6.21
N ILE A 51 -15.38 12.99 5.12
CA ILE A 51 -16.26 14.15 5.08
C ILE A 51 -17.65 13.70 4.66
N ARG A 52 -18.65 13.95 5.52
CA ARG A 52 -20.07 13.69 5.24
C ARG A 52 -20.85 14.97 5.47
N ASP A 53 -21.74 15.31 4.55
CA ASP A 53 -22.55 16.54 4.62
C ASP A 53 -21.72 17.83 4.86
N ASN A 54 -20.51 17.85 4.28
CA ASN A 54 -19.49 18.89 4.44
C ASN A 54 -18.90 19.05 5.85
N GLU A 55 -19.10 18.08 6.74
CA GLU A 55 -18.55 18.04 8.09
C GLU A 55 -17.49 16.93 8.24
N TYR A 56 -16.52 17.17 9.12
CA TYR A 56 -15.50 16.18 9.47
C TYR A 56 -16.12 15.03 10.27
N TYR A 57 -16.04 13.82 9.70
CA TYR A 57 -16.64 12.61 10.26
C TYR A 57 -15.61 11.67 10.91
N GLY A 58 -14.34 12.10 10.97
CA GLY A 58 -13.24 11.32 11.53
C GLY A 58 -12.24 10.84 10.48
N THR A 59 -11.29 10.02 10.94
CA THR A 59 -10.29 9.37 10.08
C THR A 59 -10.51 7.86 10.12
N LYS A 60 -10.36 7.21 8.97
CA LYS A 60 -10.46 5.75 8.83
C LYS A 60 -9.16 5.22 8.23
N LYS A 61 -8.57 4.25 8.91
CA LYS A 61 -7.48 3.46 8.35
C LYS A 61 -8.06 2.41 7.41
N SER A 62 -7.55 2.39 6.18
CA SER A 62 -7.92 1.42 5.16
C SER A 62 -6.68 0.71 4.65
N TYR A 63 -6.80 -0.56 4.31
CA TYR A 63 -5.66 -1.38 3.91
C TYR A 63 -5.78 -1.89 2.48
N VAL A 64 -4.62 -2.18 1.92
CA VAL A 64 -4.44 -2.96 0.70
C VAL A 64 -3.34 -4.01 0.93
N SER A 65 -3.50 -5.20 0.35
CA SER A 65 -2.46 -6.23 0.38
C SER A 65 -1.61 -6.15 -0.88
N ILE A 66 -0.29 -6.19 -0.71
CA ILE A 66 0.68 -6.22 -1.81
C ILE A 66 1.38 -7.57 -1.79
N ARG A 67 1.42 -8.22 -2.96
CA ARG A 67 2.24 -9.40 -3.20
C ARG A 67 3.27 -9.14 -4.27
N ILE A 68 4.47 -9.65 -4.10
CA ILE A 68 5.54 -9.58 -5.09
C ILE A 68 6.02 -10.99 -5.37
N SER A 69 6.16 -11.35 -6.65
CA SER A 69 6.69 -12.65 -7.08
C SER A 69 8.12 -12.87 -6.57
N GLU A 70 8.55 -14.13 -6.47
CA GLU A 70 9.89 -14.48 -5.98
C GLU A 70 11.02 -13.81 -6.80
N ASP A 71 10.84 -13.68 -8.11
CA ASP A 71 11.75 -13.00 -9.04
C ASP A 71 11.68 -11.46 -9.00
N LEU A 72 10.82 -10.92 -8.13
CA LEU A 72 10.54 -9.49 -7.94
C LEU A 72 10.01 -8.76 -9.18
N GLN A 73 9.61 -9.48 -10.23
CA GLN A 73 9.18 -8.85 -11.48
C GLN A 73 7.74 -8.37 -11.43
N SER A 74 6.82 -9.15 -10.83
CA SER A 74 5.39 -8.82 -10.79
C SER A 74 4.96 -8.35 -9.40
N LEU A 75 4.23 -7.23 -9.36
CA LEU A 75 3.56 -6.73 -8.17
C LEU A 75 2.05 -6.88 -8.32
N PHE A 76 1.41 -7.53 -7.36
CA PHE A 76 -0.02 -7.77 -7.34
C PHE A 76 -0.64 -6.96 -6.21
N VAL A 77 -1.73 -6.24 -6.52
CA VAL A 77 -2.53 -5.50 -5.56
C VAL A 77 -3.80 -6.29 -5.30
N LEU A 78 -4.04 -6.67 -4.05
CA LEU A 78 -5.16 -7.51 -3.65
C LEU A 78 -6.01 -6.83 -2.59
N ASP A 79 -7.27 -7.24 -2.58
CA ASP A 79 -8.24 -6.90 -1.54
C ASP A 79 -7.90 -7.65 -0.23
N PRO A 80 -7.60 -6.97 0.89
CA PRO A 80 -7.36 -7.65 2.16
C PRO A 80 -8.67 -8.04 2.86
N ASP A 81 -8.65 -9.12 3.62
CA ASP A 81 -9.83 -9.61 4.35
C ASP A 81 -10.34 -8.63 5.43
N VAL A 82 -9.49 -7.71 5.89
CA VAL A 82 -9.78 -6.79 7.01
C VAL A 82 -9.55 -5.35 6.59
N GLN A 83 -10.52 -4.49 6.90
CA GLN A 83 -10.45 -3.03 6.72
C GLN A 83 -10.00 -2.61 5.31
N SER A 84 -10.46 -3.36 4.30
CA SER A 84 -10.14 -3.10 2.90
C SER A 84 -10.54 -1.71 2.46
N ILE A 85 -9.65 -1.07 1.70
CA ILE A 85 -9.94 0.17 0.99
C ILE A 85 -11.02 0.00 -0.09
N PHE A 86 -11.28 -1.23 -0.56
CA PHE A 86 -12.32 -1.55 -1.55
C PHE A 86 -13.65 -1.97 -0.92
N ALA A 87 -13.69 -2.17 0.40
CA ALA A 87 -14.90 -2.65 1.08
C ALA A 87 -16.07 -1.67 0.89
N ILE A 88 -17.24 -2.24 0.58
CA ILE A 88 -18.53 -1.53 0.47
C ILE A 88 -18.57 -0.53 -0.72
N LYS A 89 -17.52 -0.51 -1.55
CA LYS A 89 -17.43 0.37 -2.71
C LYS A 89 -18.10 -0.21 -3.95
N ASN A 90 -18.78 0.64 -4.72
CA ASN A 90 -19.23 0.31 -6.07
C ASN A 90 -18.06 0.36 -7.08
N LYS A 91 -18.34 0.04 -8.35
CA LYS A 91 -17.31 -0.01 -9.40
C LYS A 91 -16.51 1.30 -9.54
N GLN A 92 -17.20 2.44 -9.65
CA GLN A 92 -16.55 3.75 -9.84
C GLN A 92 -15.71 4.14 -8.61
N GLU A 93 -16.21 3.84 -7.42
CA GLU A 93 -15.50 4.08 -6.17
C GLU A 93 -14.25 3.19 -6.05
N LYS A 94 -14.31 1.94 -6.53
CA LYS A 94 -13.15 1.04 -6.62
C LYS A 94 -12.12 1.54 -7.62
N GLU A 95 -12.54 2.08 -8.76
CA GLU A 95 -11.64 2.71 -9.75
C GLU A 95 -10.88 3.89 -9.12
N ALA A 96 -11.55 4.77 -8.37
CA ALA A 96 -10.87 5.85 -7.66
C ALA A 96 -9.90 5.35 -6.57
N ALA A 97 -10.23 4.25 -5.89
CA ALA A 97 -9.31 3.61 -4.94
C ALA A 97 -8.09 2.99 -5.63
N ILE A 98 -8.28 2.40 -6.81
CA ILE A 98 -7.20 1.87 -7.67
C ILE A 98 -6.27 3.02 -8.09
N GLU A 99 -6.81 4.16 -8.53
CA GLU A 99 -6.03 5.35 -8.89
C GLU A 99 -5.20 5.88 -7.70
N LEU A 100 -5.77 5.89 -6.49
CA LEU A 100 -5.03 6.25 -5.28
C LEU A 100 -3.85 5.29 -5.02
N ILE A 101 -4.07 3.98 -5.10
CA ILE A 101 -3.00 2.99 -4.89
C ILE A 101 -1.94 3.09 -5.97
N HIS A 102 -2.35 3.31 -7.22
CA HIS A 102 -1.44 3.51 -8.33
C HIS A 102 -0.54 4.73 -8.09
N TYR A 103 -1.14 5.88 -7.78
CA TYR A 103 -0.42 7.10 -7.40
C TYR A 103 0.54 6.83 -6.23
N LEU A 104 0.11 6.12 -5.21
CA LEU A 104 0.95 5.81 -4.05
C LEU A 104 2.20 5.00 -4.43
N LEU A 105 2.04 3.95 -5.25
CA LEU A 105 3.12 3.04 -5.61
C LEU A 105 4.08 3.63 -6.65
N VAL A 106 3.58 4.47 -7.56
CA VAL A 106 4.35 4.97 -8.70
C VAL A 106 4.83 6.41 -8.49
N ASP A 107 3.96 7.31 -8.01
CA ASP A 107 4.19 8.75 -8.07
C ASP A 107 4.54 9.38 -6.71
N SER A 108 4.00 8.84 -5.61
CA SER A 108 4.16 9.41 -4.26
C SER A 108 5.63 9.45 -3.84
N GLN A 109 6.18 10.66 -3.77
CA GLN A 109 7.53 10.90 -3.25
C GLN A 109 7.59 10.58 -1.76
N THR A 110 6.50 10.82 -1.04
CA THR A 110 6.37 10.51 0.39
C THR A 110 6.48 9.02 0.65
N PHE A 111 5.82 8.19 -0.17
CA PHE A 111 5.95 6.73 -0.09
C PHE A 111 7.38 6.27 -0.37
N LYS A 112 8.02 6.79 -1.44
CA LYS A 112 9.42 6.47 -1.77
C LYS A 112 10.40 6.89 -0.67
N GLN A 113 10.17 8.03 -0.03
CA GLN A 113 10.95 8.47 1.13
C GLN A 113 10.78 7.52 2.32
N LEU A 114 9.53 7.14 2.66
CA LEU A 114 9.25 6.18 3.72
C LEU A 114 9.95 4.84 3.47
N VAL A 115 9.86 4.31 2.25
CA VAL A 115 10.54 3.06 1.85
C VAL A 115 12.07 3.20 1.97
N SER A 116 12.63 4.32 1.51
CA SER A 116 14.08 4.60 1.61
C SER A 116 14.57 4.65 3.06
N GLU A 117 13.79 5.23 3.96
CA GLU A 117 14.11 5.23 5.38
C GLU A 117 14.05 3.81 5.98
N MET A 118 13.05 3.00 5.59
CA MET A 118 12.97 1.61 6.02
C MET A 118 14.19 0.81 5.57
N ILE A 119 14.66 1.00 4.34
CA ILE A 119 15.89 0.40 3.82
C ILE A 119 17.10 0.82 4.66
N ASN A 120 17.24 2.12 4.93
CA ASN A 120 18.35 2.64 5.73
C ASN A 120 18.35 2.10 7.16
N ASN A 121 17.17 1.92 7.75
CA ASN A 121 17.03 1.33 9.07
C ASN A 121 17.42 -0.16 9.07
N LEU A 122 16.98 -0.92 8.06
CA LEU A 122 17.36 -2.33 7.90
C LEU A 122 18.87 -2.51 7.68
N LYS A 123 19.51 -1.64 6.90
CA LYS A 123 20.97 -1.66 6.66
C LYS A 123 21.80 -1.40 7.92
N LYS A 124 21.21 -0.80 8.96
CA LYS A 124 21.85 -0.52 10.26
C LYS A 124 21.58 -1.59 11.31
N LEU A 125 20.74 -2.60 11.02
CA LEU A 125 20.44 -3.65 11.99
C LEU A 125 21.67 -4.52 12.25
N ASN A 126 21.94 -4.78 13.52
CA ASN A 126 22.94 -5.74 13.93
C ASN A 126 22.30 -7.14 13.99
N VAL A 127 22.44 -7.90 12.90
CA VAL A 127 21.92 -9.27 12.77
C VAL A 127 22.95 -10.28 13.26
N VAL A 128 22.52 -11.29 14.03
CA VAL A 128 23.44 -12.21 14.72
C VAL A 128 23.37 -13.61 14.12
N THR A 129 22.23 -13.99 13.55
CA THR A 129 22.00 -15.34 13.02
C THR A 129 21.90 -15.38 11.50
N GLY A 130 22.24 -16.53 10.90
CA GLY A 130 22.08 -16.75 9.46
C GLY A 130 20.64 -16.67 8.97
N PHE A 131 19.67 -16.96 9.85
CA PHE A 131 18.24 -16.82 9.54
C PHE A 131 17.83 -15.35 9.43
N GLU A 132 18.18 -14.53 10.43
CA GLU A 132 17.92 -13.08 10.42
C GLU A 132 18.58 -12.40 9.21
N ILE A 133 19.79 -12.81 8.83
CA ILE A 133 20.48 -12.30 7.64
C ILE A 133 19.63 -12.56 6.37
N LYS A 134 19.03 -13.75 6.25
CA LYS A 134 18.19 -14.09 5.09
C LYS A 134 16.90 -13.27 5.07
N GLU A 135 16.21 -13.14 6.20
CA GLU A 135 14.99 -12.33 6.30
C GLU A 135 15.25 -10.85 5.99
N VAL A 136 16.32 -10.28 6.55
CA VAL A 136 16.70 -8.88 6.29
C VAL A 136 17.06 -8.68 4.81
N LYS A 137 17.81 -9.59 4.20
CA LYS A 137 18.14 -9.51 2.76
C LYS A 137 16.89 -9.60 1.88
N ALA A 138 15.98 -10.52 2.17
CA ALA A 138 14.73 -10.65 1.42
C ALA A 138 13.87 -9.38 1.53
N LYS A 139 13.71 -8.86 2.75
CA LYS A 139 12.94 -7.62 2.99
C LYS A 139 13.59 -6.41 2.32
N LEU A 140 14.93 -6.32 2.34
CA LEU A 140 15.67 -5.27 1.62
C LEU A 140 15.39 -5.32 0.12
N ALA A 141 15.48 -6.50 -0.50
CA ALA A 141 15.23 -6.66 -1.93
C ALA A 141 13.80 -6.25 -2.33
N VAL A 142 12.81 -6.62 -1.51
CA VAL A 142 11.41 -6.19 -1.68
C VAL A 142 11.27 -4.67 -1.59
N LEU A 143 11.85 -4.04 -0.57
CA LEU A 143 11.76 -2.59 -0.40
C LEU A 143 12.50 -1.84 -1.52
N GLU A 144 13.67 -2.31 -1.95
CA GLU A 144 14.41 -1.74 -3.07
C GLU A 144 13.61 -1.85 -4.37
N ARG A 145 12.88 -2.96 -4.56
CA ARG A 145 11.94 -3.11 -5.70
C ARG A 145 10.82 -2.07 -5.67
N LEU A 146 10.27 -1.74 -4.50
CA LEU A 146 9.19 -0.75 -4.36
C LEU A 146 9.61 0.67 -4.78
N LEU A 147 10.91 1.00 -4.76
CA LEU A 147 11.39 2.31 -5.18
C LEU A 147 11.36 2.52 -6.69
N ILE A 148 11.30 1.44 -7.47
CA ILE A 148 11.42 1.45 -8.93
C ILE A 148 10.18 0.87 -9.64
N VAL A 149 9.04 0.79 -8.93
CA VAL A 149 7.77 0.33 -9.52
C VAL A 149 7.30 1.32 -10.59
N SER A 150 6.84 0.75 -11.70
CA SER A 150 6.21 1.43 -12.83
C SER A 150 4.83 0.84 -13.11
N ASP A 151 4.04 1.50 -13.95
CA ASP A 151 2.65 1.12 -14.26
C ASP A 151 2.55 -0.33 -14.78
N GLU A 152 3.50 -0.75 -15.62
CA GLU A 152 3.52 -2.09 -16.24
C GLU A 152 3.76 -3.22 -15.22
N ASP A 153 4.31 -2.89 -14.06
CA ASP A 153 4.62 -3.85 -13.01
C ASP A 153 3.39 -4.25 -12.18
N ILE A 154 2.36 -3.39 -12.15
CA ILE A 154 1.24 -3.46 -11.21
C ILE A 154 0.06 -4.21 -11.81
N LYS A 155 -0.36 -5.27 -11.13
CA LYS A 155 -1.53 -6.08 -11.49
C LYS A 155 -2.58 -6.02 -10.38
N PHE A 156 -3.70 -5.36 -10.65
CA PHE A 156 -4.83 -5.30 -9.73
C PHE A 156 -5.67 -6.58 -9.80
N MET A 157 -5.71 -7.33 -8.70
CA MET A 157 -6.50 -8.57 -8.55
C MET A 157 -7.68 -8.33 -7.61
N ILE A 158 -8.53 -7.36 -7.95
CA ILE A 158 -9.67 -6.93 -7.13
C ILE A 158 -10.97 -7.34 -7.83
N ARG A 159 -11.96 -7.81 -7.05
CA ARG A 159 -13.29 -8.11 -7.59
C ARG A 159 -14.04 -6.80 -7.87
N MET A 160 -14.36 -6.55 -9.13
CA MET A 160 -15.10 -5.35 -9.56
C MET A 160 -16.62 -5.51 -9.51
N GLU A 161 -17.13 -6.64 -9.06
CA GLU A 161 -18.56 -6.94 -9.06
C GLU A 161 -19.37 -6.00 -8.15
N ASN A 162 -20.62 -5.75 -8.58
CA ASN A 162 -21.57 -4.85 -7.95
C ASN A 162 -22.07 -5.42 -6.62
N ILE A 163 -21.94 -4.67 -5.53
CA ILE A 163 -22.90 -4.80 -4.44
C ILE A 163 -24.13 -4.00 -4.91
N ALA A 164 -25.20 -4.74 -5.26
CA ALA A 164 -26.49 -4.20 -5.67
C ALA A 164 -27.13 -3.35 -4.55
#